data_AF-A0A817LBU2-F1
#
_entry.id   AF-A0A817LBU2-F1
#
_cell.length_a   1.000
_cell.length_b   1.000
_cell.length_c   1.000
_cell.angle_alpha   90.00
_cell.angle_beta   90.00
_cell.angle_gamma   90.00
#
_symmetry.space_group_name_H-M   'P 1'
#
loop_
_entity.id
_entity.type
_entity.pdbx_description
1 polymer ?
#
loop_
_entity_poly.entity_id
_entity_poly.type
_entity_poly.pdbx_seq_one_letter_code
_entity_poly.pdbx_strand_id
1 'polypeptide(L)'
;MNSVTLPPMNSFTEKALTCSGAFPVEPQNTSDCFFNKTQLHQAEIPAANGITNARTLARIYARLMSDINEDATTSVTPSDEPDRILFGVKSNFGKGGFQMYSDYFKAMGIGVFGHKGMGGSCAFAYPPQQLTFAHVCNQLNFGMPTLDPRTVRLLKVIENILNHKNDSSISQLHVQSTDTIQTS
;
A
#
# COMPACT_ATOMS: atom_id res chain seq x y z
N MET A 1 10.39 -5.98 -21.95
CA MET A 1 9.63 -4.88 -21.33
C MET A 1 8.39 -4.69 -22.17
N ASN A 2 7.24 -5.18 -21.71
CA ASN A 2 5.99 -4.96 -22.44
C ASN A 2 5.46 -3.60 -21.99
N SER A 3 5.47 -2.62 -22.89
CA SER A 3 4.76 -1.37 -22.70
C SER A 3 3.29 -1.71 -22.50
N VAL A 4 2.76 -1.45 -21.30
CA VAL A 4 1.31 -1.45 -21.10
C VAL A 4 0.78 -0.29 -21.93
N THR A 5 0.26 -0.59 -23.12
CA THR A 5 -0.38 0.39 -23.98
C THR A 5 -1.60 0.89 -23.22
N LEU A 6 -1.61 2.19 -22.89
CA LEU A 6 -2.78 2.81 -22.29
C LEU A 6 -3.98 2.61 -23.22
N PRO A 7 -5.18 2.36 -22.69
CA PRO A 7 -6.37 2.32 -23.52
C PRO A 7 -6.52 3.66 -24.28
N PRO A 8 -7.19 3.67 -25.44
CA PRO A 8 -7.33 4.88 -26.25
C PRO A 8 -8.13 5.97 -25.52
N MET A 9 -7.79 7.26 -25.78
CA MET A 9 -8.31 8.53 -25.20
C MET A 9 -9.83 8.66 -24.97
N ASN A 10 -10.62 7.77 -25.56
CA ASN A 10 -12.07 7.74 -25.47
C ASN A 10 -12.60 6.73 -24.44
N SER A 11 -11.74 5.94 -23.80
CA SER A 11 -12.16 4.90 -22.87
C SER A 11 -12.66 5.47 -21.54
N PHE A 12 -13.68 4.84 -20.96
CA PHE A 12 -14.23 5.21 -19.65
C PHE A 12 -13.15 5.21 -18.56
N THR A 13 -12.28 4.19 -18.56
CA THR A 13 -11.18 4.02 -17.61
C THR A 13 -10.19 5.18 -17.65
N GLU A 14 -9.81 5.64 -18.84
CA GLU A 14 -8.88 6.76 -18.96
C GLU A 14 -9.48 8.07 -18.46
N LYS A 15 -10.75 8.35 -18.79
CA LYS A 15 -11.46 9.52 -18.25
C LYS A 15 -11.53 9.46 -16.73
N ALA A 16 -11.76 8.28 -16.15
CA ALA A 16 -11.77 8.11 -14.71
C ALA A 16 -10.38 8.36 -14.08
N LEU A 17 -9.31 7.79 -14.65
CA LEU A 17 -7.95 7.90 -14.11
C LEU A 17 -7.34 9.30 -14.27
N THR A 18 -7.72 10.05 -15.30
CA THR A 18 -7.17 11.36 -15.63
C THR A 18 -8.07 12.53 -15.20
N CYS A 19 -9.19 12.24 -14.54
CA CYS A 19 -10.27 13.21 -14.32
C CYS A 19 -10.65 13.94 -15.62
N SER A 20 -10.93 13.17 -16.67
CA SER A 20 -11.24 13.66 -18.03
C SER A 20 -10.15 14.54 -18.62
N GLY A 21 -8.88 14.20 -18.36
CA GLY A 21 -7.71 14.91 -18.88
C GLY A 21 -7.18 16.04 -18.00
N ALA A 22 -7.81 16.35 -16.86
CA ALA A 22 -7.30 17.34 -15.92
C ALA A 22 -5.95 16.94 -15.29
N PHE A 23 -5.70 15.64 -15.15
CA PHE A 23 -4.41 15.06 -14.79
C PHE A 23 -3.86 14.28 -15.99
N PRO A 24 -3.04 14.92 -16.84
CA PRO A 24 -2.55 14.28 -18.05
C PRO A 24 -1.63 13.11 -17.70
N VAL A 25 -1.74 12.02 -18.46
CA VAL A 25 -0.76 10.92 -18.43
C VAL A 25 0.42 11.34 -19.29
N GLU A 26 1.33 12.12 -18.74
CA GLU A 26 2.46 12.68 -19.49
C GLU A 26 3.59 11.66 -19.71
N PRO A 27 4.40 11.83 -20.77
CA PRO A 27 5.59 11.02 -21.00
C PRO A 27 6.56 11.07 -19.81
N GLN A 28 7.03 9.89 -19.44
CA GLN A 28 7.82 9.64 -18.24
C GLN A 28 9.20 10.33 -18.30
N ASN A 29 9.71 10.73 -17.13
CA ASN A 29 11.08 11.23 -16.94
C ASN A 29 11.43 12.50 -17.74
N THR A 30 10.48 13.40 -17.92
CA THR A 30 10.72 14.73 -18.49
C THR A 30 10.70 15.78 -17.37
N SER A 31 11.49 16.84 -17.54
CA SER A 31 11.51 18.00 -16.62
C SER A 31 10.16 18.72 -16.54
N ASP A 32 9.26 18.48 -17.50
CA ASP A 32 7.97 19.15 -17.65
C ASP A 32 6.77 18.38 -17.07
N CYS A 33 7.02 17.26 -16.37
CA CYS A 33 5.98 16.47 -15.71
C CYS A 33 4.97 17.36 -14.96
N PHE A 34 3.69 17.25 -15.32
CA PHE A 34 2.58 18.00 -14.71
C PHE A 34 2.60 17.98 -13.18
N PHE A 35 2.96 16.84 -12.58
CA PHE A 35 3.02 16.68 -11.12
C PHE A 35 4.13 17.46 -10.44
N ASN A 36 5.11 17.99 -11.19
CA ASN A 36 6.20 18.82 -10.68
C ASN A 36 5.89 20.33 -10.76
N LYS A 37 4.76 20.73 -11.35
CA LYS A 37 4.39 22.15 -11.49
C LYS A 37 4.10 22.75 -10.11
N THR A 38 4.67 23.93 -9.84
CA THR A 38 4.50 24.62 -8.56
C THR A 38 3.03 24.90 -8.24
N GLN A 39 2.22 25.26 -9.24
CA GLN A 39 0.79 25.47 -9.06
C GLN A 39 0.09 24.20 -8.57
N LEU A 40 0.52 23.02 -9.03
CA LEU A 40 -0.05 21.75 -8.57
C LEU A 40 0.39 21.42 -7.15
N HIS A 41 1.65 21.70 -6.79
CA HIS A 41 2.12 21.52 -5.41
C HIS A 41 1.37 22.42 -4.41
N GLN A 42 0.96 23.61 -4.83
CA GLN A 42 0.26 24.58 -4.00
C GLN A 42 -1.25 24.36 -3.92
N ALA A 43 -1.84 23.66 -4.90
CA ALA A 43 -3.25 23.33 -4.87
C ALA A 43 -3.58 22.32 -3.75
N GLU A 44 -4.84 22.26 -3.32
CA GLU A 44 -5.31 21.25 -2.36
C GLU A 44 -6.05 20.16 -3.12
N ILE A 45 -5.35 19.08 -3.49
CA ILE A 45 -5.92 17.95 -4.24
C ILE A 45 -5.61 16.65 -3.47
N PRO A 46 -6.33 16.38 -2.35
CA PRO A 46 -6.00 15.30 -1.43
C PRO A 46 -5.86 13.91 -2.08
N ALA A 47 -6.53 13.70 -3.21
CA ALA A 47 -6.49 12.45 -3.96
C ALA A 47 -5.18 12.19 -4.72
N ALA A 48 -4.36 13.22 -5.00
CA ALA A 48 -3.28 13.07 -5.99
C ALA A 48 -1.98 13.84 -5.71
N ASN A 49 -2.00 14.99 -5.03
CA ASN A 49 -0.83 15.89 -4.99
C ASN A 49 -0.12 15.97 -3.63
N GLY A 50 -0.38 15.02 -2.72
CA GLY A 50 0.28 14.99 -1.42
C GLY A 50 1.80 14.81 -1.54
N ILE A 51 2.58 15.76 -1.03
CA ILE A 51 4.05 15.70 -0.98
C ILE A 51 4.49 15.29 0.43
N THR A 52 5.21 14.17 0.54
CA THR A 52 5.63 13.62 1.83
C THR A 52 6.82 12.66 1.66
N ASN A 53 7.27 12.05 2.75
CA ASN A 53 8.31 11.05 2.77
C ASN A 53 7.87 9.79 3.53
N ALA A 54 8.63 8.69 3.36
CA ALA A 54 8.30 7.41 3.96
C ALA A 54 8.19 7.47 5.50
N ARG A 55 9.09 8.21 6.16
CA ARG A 55 9.09 8.32 7.63
C ARG A 55 7.81 8.98 8.15
N THR A 56 7.38 10.07 7.51
CA THR A 56 6.16 10.78 7.90
C THR A 56 4.92 9.92 7.62
N LEU A 57 4.83 9.29 6.44
CA LEU A 57 3.71 8.39 6.12
C LEU A 57 3.59 7.22 7.09
N ALA A 58 4.69 6.53 7.41
CA ALA A 58 4.68 5.44 8.37
C ALA A 58 4.15 5.89 9.74
N ARG A 59 4.53 7.09 10.20
CA ARG A 59 4.03 7.66 11.46
C ARG A 59 2.55 8.02 11.41
N ILE A 60 2.07 8.56 10.28
CA ILE A 60 0.64 8.84 10.08
C ILE A 60 -0.14 7.53 10.18
N TYR A 61 0.26 6.50 9.44
CA TYR A 61 -0.40 5.20 9.50
C TYR A 61 -0.33 4.57 10.90
N ALA A 62 0.77 4.76 11.63
CA ALA A 62 0.86 4.29 13.02
C ALA A 62 -0.18 4.95 13.92
N ARG A 63 -0.47 6.24 13.72
CA ARG A 63 -1.54 6.93 14.43
C ARG A 63 -2.93 6.46 14.00
N LEU A 64 -3.16 6.34 12.69
CA LEU A 64 -4.45 5.88 12.15
C LEU A 64 -4.79 4.45 12.58
N MET A 65 -3.79 3.58 12.73
CA MET A 65 -3.95 2.22 13.24
C MET A 65 -4.58 2.18 14.63
N SER A 66 -4.33 3.19 15.46
CA SER A 66 -4.96 3.31 16.78
C SER A 66 -6.32 4.00 16.73
N ASP A 67 -6.48 5.00 15.87
CA ASP A 67 -7.63 5.91 15.93
C ASP A 67 -8.84 5.47 15.09
N ILE A 68 -8.60 4.82 13.93
CA ILE A 68 -9.66 4.60 12.92
C ILE A 68 -9.65 3.18 12.32
N ASN A 69 -9.04 2.21 13.00
CA ASN A 69 -8.86 0.85 12.46
C ASN A 69 -10.19 0.23 11.98
N GLU A 70 -11.25 0.33 12.78
CA GLU A 70 -12.56 -0.24 12.42
C GLU A 70 -13.13 0.38 11.14
N ASP A 71 -13.11 1.72 11.03
CA ASP A 71 -13.59 2.41 9.84
C ASP A 71 -12.72 2.11 8.61
N ALA A 72 -11.40 2.05 8.79
CA ALA A 72 -10.46 1.79 7.70
C ALA A 72 -10.47 0.33 7.22
N THR A 73 -10.99 -0.60 8.02
CA THR A 73 -11.09 -2.04 7.70
C THR A 73 -12.52 -2.53 7.50
N THR A 74 -13.51 -1.63 7.56
CA THR A 74 -14.89 -1.93 7.16
C THR A 74 -15.07 -1.64 5.68
N SER A 75 -15.26 -2.68 4.88
CA SER A 75 -15.45 -2.53 3.43
C SER A 75 -16.68 -1.68 3.10
N VAL A 76 -16.50 -0.76 2.16
CA VAL A 76 -17.57 0.01 1.49
C VAL A 76 -17.71 -0.39 0.03
N THR A 77 -17.03 -1.46 -0.40
CA THR A 77 -17.08 -2.00 -1.78
C THR A 77 -17.94 -3.27 -1.80
N PRO A 78 -18.80 -3.48 -2.81
CA PRO A 78 -19.52 -4.73 -2.96
C PRO A 78 -18.57 -5.94 -3.06
N SER A 79 -18.95 -7.06 -2.44
CA SER A 79 -18.14 -8.28 -2.51
C SER A 79 -18.09 -8.80 -3.94
N ASP A 80 -16.90 -9.23 -4.36
CA ASP A 80 -16.64 -9.91 -5.64
C ASP A 80 -16.96 -9.13 -6.92
N GLU A 81 -17.21 -7.82 -6.82
CA GLU A 81 -17.41 -6.96 -7.99
C GLU A 81 -16.06 -6.60 -8.65
N PRO A 82 -15.90 -6.84 -9.97
CA PRO A 82 -14.74 -6.35 -10.71
C PRO A 82 -14.73 -4.82 -10.79
N ASP A 83 -13.62 -4.20 -10.41
CA ASP A 83 -13.50 -2.75 -10.47
C ASP A 83 -13.27 -2.28 -11.92
N ARG A 84 -14.28 -1.63 -12.49
CA ARG A 84 -14.30 -1.17 -13.88
C ARG A 84 -13.20 -0.15 -14.19
N ILE A 85 -12.73 0.59 -13.19
CA ILE A 85 -11.67 1.60 -13.34
C ILE A 85 -10.31 0.92 -13.14
N LEU A 86 -10.21 -0.01 -12.19
CA LEU A 86 -8.97 -0.73 -11.89
C LEU A 86 -8.81 -2.02 -12.73
N PHE A 87 -9.09 -1.91 -14.02
CA PHE A 87 -8.85 -2.96 -15.03
C PHE A 87 -9.54 -4.30 -14.73
N GLY A 88 -10.68 -4.28 -14.05
CA GLY A 88 -11.43 -5.47 -13.65
C GLY A 88 -10.79 -6.27 -12.52
N VAL A 89 -9.72 -5.77 -11.89
CA VAL A 89 -9.09 -6.41 -10.74
C VAL A 89 -9.97 -6.20 -9.52
N LYS A 90 -10.19 -7.24 -8.73
CA LYS A 90 -10.95 -7.14 -7.47
C LYS A 90 -10.24 -6.17 -6.52
N SER A 91 -10.87 -5.02 -6.29
CA SER A 91 -10.45 -4.03 -5.30
C SER A 91 -11.29 -4.21 -4.03
N ASN A 92 -10.78 -3.70 -2.92
CA ASN A 92 -11.54 -3.61 -1.68
C ASN A 92 -11.14 -2.32 -0.98
N PHE A 93 -12.11 -1.47 -0.68
CA PHE A 93 -11.87 -0.18 -0.04
C PHE A 93 -12.65 -0.06 1.26
N GLY A 94 -11.99 0.46 2.29
CA GLY A 94 -12.60 0.89 3.54
C GLY A 94 -13.06 2.34 3.50
N LYS A 95 -13.72 2.81 4.57
CA LYS A 95 -14.14 4.22 4.68
C LYS A 95 -12.93 5.15 4.60
N GLY A 96 -13.09 6.32 4.00
CA GLY A 96 -11.98 7.25 3.79
C GLY A 96 -11.05 6.89 2.63
N GLY A 97 -11.38 5.86 1.84
CA GLY A 97 -10.66 5.49 0.62
C GLY A 97 -9.43 4.62 0.87
N PHE A 98 -9.29 3.99 2.04
CA PHE A 98 -8.19 3.06 2.29
C PHE A 98 -8.35 1.79 1.47
N GLN A 99 -7.34 1.43 0.70
CA GLN A 99 -7.22 0.12 0.09
C GLN A 99 -7.04 -0.93 1.19
N MET A 100 -7.90 -1.94 1.17
CA MET A 100 -7.86 -3.11 2.02
C MET A 100 -7.24 -4.29 1.25
N TYR A 101 -6.99 -5.40 1.95
CA TYR A 101 -6.50 -6.62 1.31
C TYR A 101 -7.42 -7.06 0.16
N SER A 102 -6.86 -7.16 -1.05
CA SER A 102 -7.55 -7.61 -2.26
C SER A 102 -6.56 -8.03 -3.35
N ASP A 103 -7.04 -8.48 -4.51
CA ASP A 103 -6.15 -8.78 -5.65
C ASP A 103 -5.37 -7.56 -6.14
N TYR A 104 -5.95 -6.37 -5.99
CA TYR A 104 -5.35 -5.09 -6.33
C TYR A 104 -4.30 -4.63 -5.30
N PHE A 105 -4.50 -4.92 -4.01
CA PHE A 105 -3.66 -4.45 -2.90
C PHE A 105 -3.24 -5.59 -1.95
N LYS A 106 -2.24 -6.38 -2.38
CA LYS A 106 -1.66 -7.50 -1.60
C LYS A 106 -0.45 -7.07 -0.77
N ALA A 107 -0.63 -6.10 0.13
CA ALA A 107 0.48 -5.50 0.88
C ALA A 107 0.91 -6.28 2.14
N MET A 108 0.00 -7.07 2.72
CA MET A 108 0.27 -8.03 3.82
C MET A 108 -0.81 -9.13 3.76
N GLY A 109 -1.71 -9.18 4.74
CA GLY A 109 -2.87 -10.08 4.77
C GLY A 109 -4.16 -9.35 5.16
N ILE A 110 -5.20 -10.12 5.48
CA ILE A 110 -6.49 -9.60 5.95
C ILE A 110 -6.30 -8.67 7.15
N GLY A 111 -6.97 -7.50 7.11
CA GLY A 111 -6.84 -6.44 8.12
C GLY A 111 -5.84 -5.35 7.77
N VAL A 112 -5.06 -5.49 6.67
CA VAL A 112 -4.24 -4.36 6.17
C VAL A 112 -5.15 -3.27 5.61
N PHE A 113 -4.81 -2.01 5.89
CA PHE A 113 -5.43 -0.85 5.27
C PHE A 113 -4.38 0.21 4.93
N GLY A 114 -4.49 0.82 3.75
CA GLY A 114 -3.48 1.75 3.25
C GLY A 114 -3.81 2.32 1.89
N HIS A 115 -2.79 2.70 1.13
CA HIS A 115 -2.96 3.06 -0.28
C HIS A 115 -1.62 2.94 -1.04
N LYS A 116 -1.67 2.39 -2.25
CA LYS A 116 -0.58 2.52 -3.22
C LYS A 116 -0.76 3.77 -4.09
N GLY A 117 0.31 4.51 -4.30
CA GLY A 117 0.33 5.66 -5.20
C GLY A 117 0.78 5.27 -6.61
N MET A 118 0.48 6.14 -7.56
CA MET A 118 0.97 6.01 -8.93
C MET A 118 2.51 6.01 -8.94
N GLY A 119 3.10 5.13 -9.75
CA GLY A 119 4.56 5.05 -9.92
C GLY A 119 5.32 4.30 -8.82
N GLY A 120 4.62 3.81 -7.79
CA GLY A 120 5.14 2.75 -6.91
C GLY A 120 5.32 3.10 -5.44
N SER A 121 4.94 4.31 -5.01
CA SER A 121 4.79 4.61 -3.60
C SER A 121 3.68 3.76 -2.96
N CYS A 122 3.81 3.45 -1.69
CA CYS A 122 2.84 2.65 -0.95
C CYS A 122 3.00 2.91 0.54
N ALA A 123 1.91 3.11 1.26
CA ALA A 123 1.94 3.17 2.72
C ALA A 123 0.68 2.54 3.32
N PHE A 124 0.82 1.89 4.46
CA PHE A 124 -0.27 1.18 5.12
C PHE A 124 0.00 0.92 6.60
N ALA A 125 -1.07 0.54 7.30
CA ALA A 125 -1.05 -0.09 8.61
C ALA A 125 -1.53 -1.54 8.51
N TYR A 126 -0.94 -2.39 9.35
CA TYR A 126 -1.31 -3.79 9.51
C TYR A 126 -1.47 -4.11 11.02
N PRO A 127 -2.65 -3.82 11.59
CA PRO A 127 -2.97 -4.04 13.00
C PRO A 127 -2.68 -5.45 13.53
N PRO A 128 -2.93 -6.56 12.78
CA PRO A 128 -2.66 -7.91 13.28
C PRO A 128 -1.22 -8.16 13.74
N GLN A 129 -0.26 -7.39 13.24
CA GLN A 129 1.15 -7.45 13.66
C GLN A 129 1.68 -6.12 14.20
N GLN A 130 0.80 -5.15 14.49
CA GLN A 130 1.15 -3.80 14.93
C GLN A 130 2.23 -3.15 14.06
N LEU A 131 2.14 -3.39 12.76
CA LEU A 131 3.14 -2.98 11.78
C LEU A 131 2.61 -1.83 10.94
N THR A 132 3.45 -0.82 10.71
CA THR A 132 3.20 0.20 9.70
C THR A 132 4.36 0.27 8.72
N PHE A 133 4.04 0.53 7.45
CA PHE A 133 5.01 0.54 6.38
C PHE A 133 4.79 1.74 5.47
N ALA A 134 5.90 2.27 4.93
CA ALA A 134 5.85 3.22 3.84
C ALA A 134 7.08 3.07 2.93
N HIS A 135 6.83 3.08 1.64
CA HIS A 135 7.80 3.19 0.56
C HIS A 135 7.42 4.39 -0.30
N VAL A 136 8.36 5.31 -0.52
CA VAL A 136 8.18 6.49 -1.37
C VAL A 136 9.34 6.52 -2.37
N CYS A 137 9.04 6.83 -3.62
CA CYS A 137 10.01 6.85 -4.71
C CYS A 137 9.90 8.15 -5.51
N ASN A 138 11.03 8.64 -5.99
CA ASN A 138 11.13 9.75 -6.96
C ASN A 138 11.20 9.23 -8.41
N GLN A 139 11.78 8.05 -8.62
CA GLN A 139 11.72 7.35 -9.89
C GLN A 139 10.43 6.51 -9.95
N LEU A 140 9.48 7.00 -10.73
CA LEU A 140 8.23 6.31 -10.98
C LEU A 140 8.50 5.06 -11.84
N ASN A 141 7.78 3.99 -11.52
CA ASN A 141 7.76 2.75 -12.26
C ASN A 141 6.32 2.44 -12.64
N PHE A 142 6.05 2.45 -13.95
CA PHE A 142 4.72 2.26 -14.50
C PHE A 142 4.61 0.87 -15.14
N GLY A 143 3.40 0.31 -15.14
CA GLY A 143 3.10 -0.94 -15.85
C GLY A 143 2.52 -2.05 -14.99
N MET A 144 2.36 -1.85 -13.69
CA MET A 144 1.74 -2.85 -12.81
C MET A 144 0.42 -2.34 -12.24
N PRO A 145 -0.70 -3.06 -12.42
CA PRO A 145 -1.97 -2.68 -11.80
C PRO A 145 -1.91 -2.86 -10.28
N THR A 146 -1.05 -3.73 -9.77
CA THR A 146 -0.90 -4.06 -8.35
C THR A 146 0.28 -3.30 -7.71
N LEU A 147 0.96 -3.89 -6.71
CA LEU A 147 2.08 -3.26 -6.00
C LEU A 147 3.37 -3.23 -6.84
N ASP A 148 4.17 -2.19 -6.60
CA ASP A 148 5.49 -2.07 -7.22
C ASP A 148 6.43 -3.22 -6.80
N PRO A 149 7.22 -3.80 -7.72
CA PRO A 149 8.15 -4.89 -7.39
C PRO A 149 9.19 -4.54 -6.31
N ARG A 150 9.60 -3.28 -6.18
CA ARG A 150 10.49 -2.79 -5.11
C ARG A 150 9.77 -2.87 -3.76
N THR A 151 8.50 -2.43 -3.71
CA THR A 151 7.64 -2.57 -2.52
C THR A 151 7.50 -4.04 -2.15
N VAL A 152 7.16 -4.92 -3.10
CA VAL A 152 7.00 -6.36 -2.86
C VAL A 152 8.28 -6.99 -2.27
N ARG A 153 9.46 -6.62 -2.77
CA ARG A 153 10.73 -7.12 -2.21
C ARG A 153 10.94 -6.69 -0.75
N LEU A 154 10.61 -5.45 -0.41
CA LEU A 154 10.70 -4.96 0.97
C LEU A 154 9.74 -5.71 1.89
N LEU A 155 8.51 -5.95 1.44
CA LEU A 155 7.50 -6.69 2.20
C LEU A 155 7.93 -8.12 2.48
N LYS A 156 8.50 -8.81 1.48
CA LYS A 156 9.03 -10.17 1.66
C LYS A 156 10.13 -10.24 2.72
N VAL A 157 11.01 -9.22 2.79
CA VAL A 157 12.03 -9.14 3.84
C VAL A 157 11.39 -8.94 5.22
N ILE A 158 10.38 -8.08 5.31
CA ILE A 158 9.64 -7.83 6.55
C ILE A 158 8.93 -9.11 7.03
N GLU A 159 8.23 -9.81 6.13
CA GLU A 159 7.59 -11.10 6.43
C GLU A 159 8.59 -12.13 6.97
N ASN A 160 9.76 -12.25 6.35
CA ASN A 160 10.82 -13.15 6.83
C ASN A 160 11.26 -12.78 8.26
N ILE A 161 11.47 -11.49 8.54
CA ILE A 161 11.87 -11.01 9.88
C ILE A 161 10.78 -11.33 10.92
N LEU A 162 9.51 -11.13 10.58
CA LEU A 162 8.38 -11.39 11.47
C LEU A 162 8.26 -12.88 11.79
N ASN A 163 8.42 -13.74 10.77
CA ASN A 163 8.41 -15.19 10.96
C ASN A 163 9.55 -15.65 11.89
N HIS A 164 10.77 -15.12 11.72
CA HIS A 164 11.91 -15.47 12.59
C HIS A 164 11.70 -15.01 14.05
N LYS A 165 11.04 -13.87 14.28
CA LYS A 165 10.69 -13.42 15.64
C LYS A 165 9.69 -14.35 16.31
N ASN A 166 8.70 -14.83 15.56
CA ASN A 166 7.70 -15.76 16.08
C ASN A 166 8.35 -17.11 16.44
N ASP A 167 9.29 -17.59 15.65
CA ASP A 167 10.04 -18.83 15.93
C ASP A 167 10.98 -18.69 17.13
N SER A 168 11.64 -17.53 17.29
CA SER A 168 12.56 -17.26 18.42
C SER A 168 11.83 -17.17 19.77
N SER A 169 10.53 -16.91 19.77
CA SER A 169 9.69 -16.91 20.97
C SER A 169 9.39 -18.34 21.46
N ILE A 170 9.54 -19.36 20.60
CA ILE A 170 9.45 -20.78 20.96
C ILE A 170 10.75 -21.26 21.61
N SER A 171 11.89 -20.61 21.33
CA SER A 171 13.20 -20.98 21.90
C SER A 171 13.39 -20.60 23.37
N GLN A 172 12.51 -19.77 23.96
CA GLN A 172 12.56 -19.41 25.39
C GLN A 172 11.72 -20.32 26.29
N LEU A 173 11.00 -21.30 25.73
CA LEU A 173 10.17 -22.26 26.47
C LEU A 173 10.87 -23.58 26.85
N HIS A 174 12.19 -23.70 26.62
CA HIS A 174 12.93 -24.94 26.91
C HIS A 174 13.98 -24.85 28.03
N VAL A 175 13.94 -23.81 28.86
CA VAL A 175 14.78 -23.71 30.06
C VAL A 175 13.91 -23.66 31.32
N GLN A 176 13.13 -24.71 31.59
CA GLN A 176 12.79 -25.11 32.97
C GLN A 176 12.59 -26.63 33.07
N SER A 177 13.07 -27.17 34.20
CA SER A 177 13.06 -28.57 34.66
C SER A 177 14.19 -29.43 34.08
N THR A 178 15.06 -30.07 34.86
CA THR A 178 14.92 -30.66 36.20
C THR A 178 16.27 -30.74 36.90
N ASP A 179 16.34 -30.37 38.18
CA ASP A 179 17.24 -31.01 39.16
C ASP A 179 16.60 -30.92 40.55
N THR A 180 15.57 -31.74 40.74
CA THR A 180 15.18 -32.17 42.09
C THR A 180 16.14 -33.30 42.46
N ILE A 181 17.23 -32.97 43.17
CA ILE A 181 18.03 -33.99 43.85
C ILE A 181 17.45 -34.17 45.24
N GLN A 182 16.76 -35.28 45.41
CA GLN A 182 16.39 -35.84 46.70
C GLN A 182 17.21 -37.12 46.88
N THR A 183 18.21 -37.11 47.76
CA THR A 183 18.75 -38.34 48.36
C THR A 183 19.23 -38.08 49.79
N SER A 184 18.60 -38.86 50.68
CA SER A 184 18.99 -39.32 52.03
C SER A 184 19.33 -38.29 53.10
#